data_AF-K9Q0N3-F1
#
_entry.id   AF-K9Q0N3-F1
#
_cell.length_a   1.000
_cell.length_b   1.000
_cell.length_c   1.000
_cell.angle_alpha   90.00
_cell.angle_beta   90.00
_cell.angle_gamma   90.00
#
_symmetry.space_group_name_H-M   'P 1'
#
loop_
_entity.id
_entity.type
_entity.pdbx_description
1 polymer ?
#
loop_
_entity_poly.entity_id
_entity_poly.type
_entity_poly.pdbx_seq_one_letter_code
_entity_poly.pdbx_strand_id
1 'polypeptide(L)'
;MSLSIRLRYFALGSLATVSAIALGVAPQLEANLVPFSWEQQAIAQEFTQGELRDYAEAYLAIYGGNRMQDLLMEIEALTGEKTSWEVRCDNANSIRKLGNREAISKVQNYCNEELPALIDEIITRSTFNSISNQLENDEALRSTIFDLMTEILNNR
;
A
#
# COMPACT_ATOMS: atom_id res chain seq x y z
N MET A 1 52.60 -28.37 -24.82
CA MET A 1 53.77 -27.46 -24.83
C MET A 1 53.25 -26.03 -24.97
N SER A 2 53.60 -25.16 -24.00
CA SER A 2 53.52 -23.67 -23.94
C SER A 2 52.33 -22.96 -24.61
N LEU A 3 51.38 -22.35 -23.89
CA LEU A 3 51.45 -21.15 -23.02
C LEU A 3 51.90 -19.84 -23.72
N SER A 4 50.93 -18.90 -23.79
CA SER A 4 51.04 -17.42 -23.74
C SER A 4 51.74 -16.73 -24.94
N ILE A 5 51.24 -15.60 -25.47
CA ILE A 5 51.30 -14.27 -24.84
C ILE A 5 50.33 -13.34 -25.59
N ARG A 6 49.23 -12.92 -24.95
CA ARG A 6 48.53 -11.68 -25.33
C ARG A 6 48.99 -10.61 -24.35
N LEU A 7 49.93 -9.79 -24.81
CA LEU A 7 50.40 -8.58 -24.13
C LEU A 7 50.22 -7.40 -25.10
N ARG A 8 49.23 -6.55 -24.83
CA ARG A 8 49.35 -5.12 -25.11
C ARG A 8 48.97 -4.40 -23.81
N TYR A 9 50.01 -3.92 -23.15
CA TYR A 9 49.98 -3.16 -21.90
C TYR A 9 49.75 -1.66 -22.16
N PHE A 10 49.54 -0.97 -21.03
CA PHE A 10 49.48 0.48 -20.76
C PHE A 10 48.05 1.03 -20.67
N ALA A 11 47.36 0.96 -19.53
CA ALA A 11 47.63 1.38 -18.13
C ALA A 11 47.37 2.89 -17.87
N LEU A 12 46.58 3.10 -16.81
CA LEU A 12 46.42 4.27 -15.93
C LEU A 12 45.36 5.32 -16.31
N GLY A 13 44.42 5.52 -15.38
CA GLY A 13 43.55 6.70 -15.36
C GLY A 13 42.18 6.47 -14.71
N SER A 14 42.14 6.03 -13.46
CA SER A 14 40.96 5.99 -12.61
C SER A 14 40.35 7.38 -12.39
N LEU A 15 39.07 7.55 -12.72
CA LEU A 15 38.10 8.43 -12.03
C LEU A 15 36.69 7.91 -12.33
N ALA A 16 36.26 6.95 -11.51
CA ALA A 16 34.85 6.63 -11.37
C ALA A 16 34.20 7.73 -10.52
N THR A 17 33.32 8.55 -11.11
CA THR A 17 32.29 9.27 -10.35
C THR A 17 30.98 9.29 -11.15
N VAL A 18 30.14 8.31 -10.79
CA VAL A 18 28.68 8.34 -10.64
C VAL A 18 27.88 9.09 -11.71
N SER A 19 27.55 8.35 -12.78
CA SER A 19 26.32 8.58 -13.53
C SER A 19 25.14 7.98 -12.75
N ALA A 20 24.49 8.79 -11.92
CA ALA A 20 23.14 8.60 -11.37
C ALA A 20 22.76 9.97 -10.77
N ILE A 21 21.58 10.56 -10.93
CA ILE A 21 20.23 10.01 -10.91
C ILE A 21 19.36 11.02 -11.69
N ALA A 22 18.74 10.59 -12.78
CA ALA A 22 17.52 11.23 -13.29
C ALA A 22 16.65 10.18 -14.01
N LEU A 23 16.68 8.95 -13.51
CA LEU A 23 15.52 8.09 -13.70
C LEU A 23 14.54 8.56 -12.64
N GLY A 24 13.57 9.34 -13.07
CA GLY A 24 12.33 9.52 -12.33
C GLY A 24 11.73 8.13 -12.15
N VAL A 25 12.13 7.46 -11.08
CA VAL A 25 11.28 6.49 -10.43
C VAL A 25 10.15 7.33 -9.82
N ALA A 26 9.19 7.70 -10.66
CA ALA A 26 7.84 7.76 -10.15
C ALA A 26 7.67 6.43 -9.41
N PRO A 27 7.33 6.43 -8.10
CA PRO A 27 6.96 5.19 -7.46
C PRO A 27 5.83 4.66 -8.32
N GLN A 28 6.14 3.62 -9.09
CA GLN A 28 5.14 2.86 -9.82
C GLN A 28 4.27 2.29 -8.73
N LEU A 29 3.18 3.01 -8.49
CA LEU A 29 2.14 2.70 -7.55
C LEU A 29 1.45 1.47 -8.13
N GLU A 30 2.14 0.33 -8.08
CA GLU A 30 1.52 -0.99 -8.12
C GLU A 30 0.80 -1.17 -6.77
N ALA A 31 -0.11 -0.24 -6.47
CA ALA A 31 -1.13 -0.42 -5.48
C ALA A 31 -2.00 -1.54 -6.04
N ASN A 32 -1.68 -2.76 -5.67
CA ASN A 32 -2.67 -3.82 -5.65
C ASN A 32 -3.78 -3.28 -4.75
N LEU A 33 -4.79 -2.67 -5.36
CA LEU A 33 -6.00 -2.20 -4.70
C LEU A 33 -6.65 -3.44 -4.12
N VAL A 34 -6.31 -3.73 -2.87
CA VAL A 34 -6.89 -4.81 -2.10
C VAL A 34 -8.05 -4.15 -1.34
N PRO A 35 -9.31 -4.37 -1.78
CA PRO A 35 -10.44 -3.73 -1.15
C PRO A 35 -10.58 -4.24 0.28
N PHE A 36 -10.45 -3.33 1.25
CA PHE A 36 -10.84 -3.58 2.63
C PHE A 36 -12.38 -3.54 2.71
N SER A 37 -13.00 -4.53 3.33
CA SER A 37 -14.45 -4.53 3.60
C SER A 37 -14.72 -4.84 5.08
N TRP A 38 -15.61 -4.05 5.67
CA TRP A 38 -16.24 -4.31 6.95
C TRP A 38 -17.44 -5.24 6.72
N GLU A 39 -17.79 -6.09 7.69
CA GLU A 39 -18.81 -7.16 7.59
C GLU A 39 -19.91 -6.95 6.52
N GLN A 40 -20.08 -7.96 5.67
CA GLN A 40 -20.70 -7.86 4.35
C GLN A 40 -22.24 -7.74 4.39
N GLN A 41 -22.73 -6.53 4.14
CA GLN A 41 -24.02 -6.28 3.50
C GLN A 41 -23.81 -5.19 2.45
N ALA A 42 -23.84 -5.54 1.16
CA ALA A 42 -23.73 -4.60 0.06
C ALA A 42 -24.86 -4.82 -0.95
N ILE A 43 -25.40 -3.73 -1.47
CA ILE A 43 -26.43 -3.68 -2.51
C ILE A 43 -25.77 -3.06 -3.74
N ALA A 44 -26.01 -3.59 -4.94
CA ALA A 44 -25.51 -2.98 -6.17
C ALA A 44 -26.10 -1.56 -6.31
N GLN A 45 -25.23 -0.56 -6.36
CA GLN A 45 -25.57 0.86 -6.37
C GLN A 45 -24.65 1.59 -7.35
N GLU A 46 -25.21 2.58 -8.08
CA GLU A 46 -24.41 3.54 -8.84
C GLU A 46 -23.85 4.60 -7.88
N PHE A 47 -22.54 4.85 -7.94
CA PHE A 47 -21.84 5.79 -7.07
C PHE A 47 -21.70 7.16 -7.72
N THR A 48 -21.91 8.21 -6.94
CA THR A 48 -21.63 9.58 -7.36
C THR A 48 -20.12 9.84 -7.41
N GLN A 49 -19.69 10.82 -8.22
CA GLN A 49 -18.29 11.26 -8.23
C GLN A 49 -17.78 11.73 -6.85
N GLY A 50 -18.66 12.31 -6.03
CA GLY A 50 -18.33 12.67 -4.64
C GLY A 50 -17.98 11.43 -3.80
N GLU A 51 -18.84 10.41 -3.81
CA GLU A 51 -18.61 9.17 -3.07
C GLU A 51 -17.36 8.42 -3.54
N LEU A 52 -17.05 8.45 -4.83
CA LEU A 52 -15.82 7.87 -5.37
C LEU A 52 -14.57 8.64 -4.91
N ARG A 53 -14.66 9.98 -4.84
CA ARG A 53 -13.58 10.80 -4.32
C ARG A 53 -13.37 10.57 -2.82
N ASP A 54 -14.45 10.55 -2.04
CA ASP A 54 -14.40 10.28 -0.60
C ASP A 54 -13.84 8.88 -0.33
N TYR A 55 -14.16 7.89 -1.17
CA TYR A 55 -13.55 6.57 -1.13
C TYR A 55 -12.04 6.63 -1.39
N ALA A 56 -11.60 7.35 -2.43
CA ALA A 56 -10.17 7.50 -2.73
C ALA A 56 -9.42 8.23 -1.60
N GLU A 57 -10.02 9.26 -1.00
CA GLU A 57 -9.47 9.97 0.16
C GLU A 57 -9.37 9.06 1.38
N ALA A 58 -10.42 8.29 1.66
CA ALA A 58 -10.40 7.28 2.72
C ALA A 58 -9.32 6.22 2.44
N TYR A 59 -9.24 5.68 1.23
CA TYR A 59 -8.23 4.69 0.86
C TYR A 59 -6.80 5.24 1.06
N LEU A 60 -6.54 6.50 0.69
CA LEU A 60 -5.27 7.16 0.95
C LEU A 60 -5.03 7.46 2.43
N ALA A 61 -6.06 7.75 3.23
CA ALA A 61 -5.91 7.90 4.67
C ALA A 61 -5.49 6.58 5.33
N ILE A 62 -6.02 5.45 4.84
CA ILE A 62 -5.71 4.10 5.32
C ILE A 62 -4.29 3.67 4.91
N TYR A 63 -3.97 3.81 3.62
CA TYR A 63 -2.80 3.18 3.00
C TYR A 63 -1.69 4.17 2.59
N GLY A 64 -2.04 5.45 2.37
CA GLY A 64 -1.12 6.51 1.94
C GLY A 64 -0.59 7.38 3.07
N GLY A 65 -1.22 7.39 4.24
CA GLY A 65 -0.88 8.26 5.37
C GLY A 65 0.30 7.83 6.24
N ASN A 66 1.09 6.84 5.81
CA ASN A 66 2.18 6.20 6.57
C ASN A 66 1.77 5.52 7.90
N ARG A 67 0.55 5.72 8.43
CA ARG A 67 0.15 5.17 9.74
C ARG A 67 0.19 3.65 9.81
N MET A 68 -0.22 2.98 8.72
CA MET A 68 -0.04 1.53 8.59
C MET A 68 1.45 1.15 8.51
N GLN A 69 2.30 1.94 7.84
CA GLN A 69 3.74 1.69 7.82
C GLN A 69 4.38 1.89 9.21
N ASP A 70 4.00 2.94 9.93
CA ASP A 70 4.47 3.23 11.28
C ASP A 70 4.10 2.10 12.25
N LEU A 71 2.85 1.63 12.15
CA LEU A 71 2.40 0.44 12.87
C LEU A 71 3.25 -0.78 12.50
N LEU A 72 3.44 -1.07 11.21
CA LEU A 72 4.26 -2.22 10.79
C LEU A 72 5.70 -2.11 11.33
N MET A 73 6.33 -0.93 11.30
CA MET A 73 7.65 -0.73 11.91
C MET A 73 7.66 -1.02 13.42
N GLU A 74 6.61 -0.62 14.14
CA GLU A 74 6.45 -0.97 15.56
C GLU A 74 6.30 -2.48 15.76
N ILE A 75 5.54 -3.15 14.89
CA ILE A 75 5.40 -4.61 14.91
C ILE A 75 6.73 -5.31 14.65
N GLU A 76 7.50 -4.87 13.66
CA GLU A 76 8.83 -5.42 13.35
C GLU A 76 9.77 -5.32 14.57
N ALA A 77 9.70 -4.21 15.32
CA ALA A 77 10.46 -4.04 16.54
C ALA A 77 10.04 -5.02 17.66
N LEU A 78 8.77 -5.41 17.70
CA LEU A 78 8.21 -6.35 18.69
C LEU A 78 8.45 -7.82 18.33
N THR A 79 8.38 -8.16 17.06
CA THR A 79 8.50 -9.55 16.58
C THR A 79 9.94 -9.93 16.25
N GLY A 80 10.78 -8.96 15.91
CA GLY A 80 12.12 -9.20 15.34
C GLY A 80 12.07 -9.74 13.90
N GLU A 81 10.89 -9.77 13.29
CA GLU A 81 10.66 -10.26 11.94
C GLU A 81 10.12 -9.13 11.06
N LYS A 82 10.56 -9.08 9.81
CA LYS A 82 10.01 -8.12 8.85
C LYS A 82 8.56 -8.45 8.55
N THR A 83 7.68 -7.49 8.75
CA THR A 83 6.27 -7.58 8.41
C THR A 83 6.02 -6.79 7.14
N SER A 84 5.80 -7.50 6.04
CA SER A 84 5.44 -6.88 4.77
C SER A 84 3.94 -6.60 4.70
N TRP A 85 3.47 -6.19 3.51
CA TRP A 85 2.05 -6.07 3.13
C TRP A 85 1.20 -7.34 3.34
N GLU A 86 1.78 -8.43 3.85
CA GLU A 86 1.04 -9.61 4.27
C GLU A 86 0.07 -9.34 5.43
N VAL A 87 0.40 -8.42 6.35
CA VAL A 87 -0.48 -8.06 7.47
C VAL A 87 -1.61 -7.18 6.97
N ARG A 88 -2.81 -7.73 6.88
CA ARG A 88 -3.99 -7.05 6.34
C ARG A 88 -5.16 -7.08 7.31
N CYS A 89 -5.82 -5.95 7.46
CA CYS A 89 -7.00 -5.82 8.32
C CYS A 89 -8.19 -6.68 7.86
N ASP A 90 -8.32 -6.97 6.56
CA ASP A 90 -9.35 -7.85 6.01
C ASP A 90 -9.01 -9.35 6.14
N ASN A 91 -7.81 -9.69 6.58
CA ASN A 91 -7.33 -11.07 6.66
C ASN A 91 -6.91 -11.42 8.09
N ALA A 92 -7.85 -11.90 8.90
CA ALA A 92 -7.57 -12.32 10.27
C ALA A 92 -6.48 -13.41 10.38
N ASN A 93 -6.31 -14.26 9.36
CA ASN A 93 -5.21 -15.24 9.33
C ASN A 93 -3.85 -14.55 9.21
N SER A 94 -3.75 -13.47 8.43
CA SER A 94 -2.50 -12.72 8.33
C SER A 94 -2.08 -12.09 9.66
N ILE A 95 -3.04 -11.57 10.42
CA ILE A 95 -2.78 -10.99 11.73
C ILE A 95 -2.33 -12.08 12.71
N ARG A 96 -3.00 -13.24 12.72
CA ARG A 96 -2.63 -14.37 13.59
C ARG A 96 -1.21 -14.90 13.33
N LYS A 97 -0.73 -14.82 12.08
CA LYS A 97 0.62 -15.28 11.71
C LYS A 97 1.75 -14.49 12.39
N LEU A 98 1.47 -13.30 12.93
CA LEU A 98 2.45 -12.50 13.66
C LEU A 98 3.04 -13.24 14.87
N GLY A 99 2.35 -14.23 15.43
CA GLY A 99 2.85 -15.08 16.52
C GLY A 99 3.13 -14.36 17.86
N ASN A 100 3.14 -13.04 17.88
CA ASN A 100 3.36 -12.18 19.03
C ASN A 100 2.03 -11.55 19.48
N ARG A 101 1.67 -11.74 20.74
CA ARG A 101 0.38 -11.29 21.29
C ARG A 101 0.23 -9.76 21.33
N GLU A 102 1.30 -9.04 21.64
CA GLU A 102 1.29 -7.58 21.67
C GLU A 102 1.14 -7.02 20.25
N ALA A 103 1.89 -7.59 19.30
CA ALA A 103 1.79 -7.26 17.89
C ALA A 103 0.36 -7.47 17.34
N ILE A 104 -0.22 -8.65 17.63
CA ILE A 104 -1.61 -8.97 17.26
C ILE A 104 -2.57 -7.94 17.84
N SER A 105 -2.43 -7.58 19.12
CA SER A 105 -3.31 -6.61 19.78
C SER A 105 -3.22 -5.23 19.14
N LYS A 106 -2.01 -4.76 18.79
CA LYS A 106 -1.82 -3.46 18.15
C LYS A 106 -2.45 -3.40 16.77
N VAL A 107 -2.25 -4.44 15.95
CA VAL A 107 -2.88 -4.53 14.63
C VAL A 107 -4.40 -4.63 14.76
N GLN A 108 -4.91 -5.41 15.70
CA GLN A 108 -6.35 -5.50 15.95
C GLN A 108 -6.96 -4.16 16.39
N ASN A 109 -6.31 -3.44 17.30
CA ASN A 109 -6.78 -2.12 17.71
C ASN A 109 -6.77 -1.13 16.54
N TYR A 110 -5.71 -1.11 15.75
CA TYR A 110 -5.66 -0.28 14.55
C TYR A 110 -6.81 -0.62 13.60
N CYS A 111 -6.97 -1.90 13.24
CA CYS A 111 -7.97 -2.33 12.27
C CYS A 111 -9.42 -2.15 12.77
N ASN A 112 -9.68 -2.29 14.08
CA ASN A 112 -11.04 -2.31 14.65
C ASN A 112 -11.47 -0.97 15.25
N GLU A 113 -10.53 -0.10 15.63
CA GLU A 113 -10.83 1.15 16.33
C GLU A 113 -10.29 2.38 15.60
N GLU A 114 -9.00 2.43 15.31
CA GLU A 114 -8.38 3.63 14.70
C GLU A 114 -8.81 3.79 13.24
N LEU A 115 -8.72 2.71 12.47
CA LEU A 115 -9.05 2.67 11.05
C LEU A 115 -10.50 3.08 10.76
N PRO A 116 -11.53 2.52 11.41
CA PRO A 116 -12.90 2.98 11.17
C PRO A 116 -13.12 4.42 11.60
N ALA A 117 -12.52 4.87 12.71
CA ALA A 117 -12.67 6.25 13.16
C ALA A 117 -12.13 7.23 12.11
N LEU A 118 -11.02 6.89 11.43
CA LEU A 118 -10.46 7.69 10.34
C LEU A 118 -11.36 7.71 9.09
N ILE A 119 -12.10 6.63 8.83
CA ILE A 119 -12.93 6.49 7.62
C ILE A 119 -14.31 7.12 7.84
N ASP A 120 -14.91 6.94 9.02
CA ASP A 120 -16.28 7.38 9.34
C ASP A 120 -16.45 8.90 9.24
N GLU A 121 -15.36 9.67 9.32
CA GLU A 121 -15.35 11.13 9.10
C GLU A 121 -15.37 11.53 7.61
N ILE A 122 -15.02 10.60 6.71
CA ILE A 122 -14.86 10.84 5.27
C ILE A 122 -16.01 10.20 4.48
N ILE A 123 -16.34 8.95 4.77
CA ILE A 123 -17.31 8.15 4.02
C ILE A 123 -18.00 7.15 4.93
N THR A 124 -19.31 6.92 4.71
CA THR A 124 -20.03 5.91 5.49
C THR A 124 -19.47 4.52 5.22
N ARG A 125 -19.41 3.66 6.25
CA ARG A 125 -18.97 2.26 6.08
C ARG A 125 -19.76 1.51 5.02
N SER A 126 -21.06 1.76 4.90
CA SER A 126 -21.91 1.14 3.88
C SER A 126 -21.49 1.53 2.46
N THR A 127 -21.17 2.81 2.22
CA THR A 127 -20.71 3.29 0.92
C THR A 127 -19.31 2.76 0.63
N PHE A 128 -18.40 2.83 1.61
CA PHE A 128 -17.05 2.29 1.50
C PHE A 128 -17.06 0.81 1.13
N ASN A 129 -17.84 0.00 1.85
CA ASN A 129 -17.98 -1.44 1.59
C ASN A 129 -18.59 -1.72 0.22
N SER A 130 -19.61 -0.96 -0.19
CA SER A 130 -20.25 -1.14 -1.49
C SER A 130 -19.26 -0.89 -2.63
N ILE A 131 -18.44 0.16 -2.54
CA ILE A 131 -17.40 0.46 -3.54
C ILE A 131 -16.31 -0.62 -3.51
N SER A 132 -15.81 -0.98 -2.32
CA SER A 132 -14.81 -2.05 -2.12
C SER A 132 -15.23 -3.38 -2.75
N ASN A 133 -16.49 -3.79 -2.59
CA ASN A 133 -16.99 -5.05 -3.14
C ASN A 133 -17.12 -5.04 -4.68
N GLN A 134 -17.38 -3.87 -5.28
CA GLN A 134 -17.49 -3.76 -6.74
C GLN A 134 -16.10 -3.64 -7.41
N LEU A 135 -15.10 -3.10 -6.72
CA LEU A 135 -13.74 -2.90 -7.24
C LEU A 135 -13.04 -4.17 -7.73
N GLU A 136 -13.36 -5.34 -7.17
CA GLU A 136 -12.75 -6.60 -7.59
C GLU A 136 -13.16 -6.99 -9.02
N ASN A 137 -14.39 -6.64 -9.43
CA ASN A 137 -15.00 -7.09 -10.68
C ASN A 137 -15.29 -5.95 -11.67
N ASP A 138 -15.08 -4.69 -11.28
CA ASP A 138 -15.29 -3.51 -12.12
C ASP A 138 -13.96 -2.77 -12.40
N GLU A 139 -13.40 -3.03 -13.58
CA GLU A 139 -12.16 -2.42 -14.04
C GLU A 139 -12.28 -0.90 -14.28
N ALA A 140 -13.44 -0.43 -14.73
CA ALA A 140 -13.67 0.99 -14.98
C ALA A 140 -13.74 1.78 -13.66
N LEU A 141 -14.44 1.22 -12.67
CA LEU A 141 -14.47 1.75 -11.31
C LEU A 141 -13.06 1.79 -10.71
N ARG A 142 -12.28 0.71 -10.87
CA ARG A 142 -10.89 0.63 -10.39
C ARG A 142 -10.00 1.70 -11.01
N SER A 143 -10.09 1.91 -12.33
CA SER A 143 -9.36 2.98 -13.01
C SER A 143 -9.76 4.36 -12.47
N THR A 144 -11.05 4.59 -12.27
CA THR A 144 -11.57 5.87 -11.77
C THR A 144 -11.05 6.19 -10.37
N ILE A 145 -11.06 5.20 -9.46
CA ILE A 145 -10.50 5.37 -8.12
C ILE A 145 -8.99 5.65 -8.18
N PHE A 146 -8.25 4.97 -9.05
CA PHE A 146 -6.82 5.21 -9.22
C PHE A 146 -6.50 6.63 -9.71
N ASP A 147 -7.28 7.13 -10.68
CA ASP A 147 -7.14 8.49 -11.19
C ASP A 147 -7.43 9.53 -10.10
N LEU A 148 -8.50 9.33 -9.32
CA LEU A 148 -8.86 10.20 -8.20
C LEU A 148 -7.77 10.22 -7.11
N MET A 149 -7.22 9.06 -6.73
CA MET A 149 -6.11 9.00 -5.78
C MET A 149 -4.89 9.78 -6.29
N THR A 150 -4.56 9.64 -7.57
CA THR A 150 -3.44 10.36 -8.20
C THR A 150 -3.68 11.87 -8.18
N GLU A 151 -4.89 12.31 -8.50
CA GLU A 151 -5.30 13.71 -8.43
C GLU A 151 -5.16 14.27 -7.00
N ILE A 152 -5.66 13.55 -5.99
CA ILE A 152 -5.58 13.96 -4.58
C ILE A 152 -4.13 14.12 -4.15
N LEU A 153 -3.25 13.19 -4.52
CA LEU A 153 -1.82 13.25 -4.16
C LEU A 153 -1.09 14.40 -4.85
N ASN A 154 -1.43 14.73 -6.10
CA ASN A 154 -0.78 15.82 -6.84
C ASN A 154 -1.23 17.22 -6.38
N ASN A 155 -2.38 17.32 -5.72
CA ASN A 155 -2.95 18.57 -5.23
C ASN A 155 -2.62 18.86 -3.74
N ARG A 156 -1.82 18.01 -3.10
CA ARG A 156 -1.32 18.19 -1.72
C ARG A 156 0.12 18.72 -1.72
#